data_AF-A0A5C5SBQ1-F1
#
_entry.id   AF-A0A5C5SBQ1-F1
#
_cell.length_a   1.000
_cell.length_b   1.000
_cell.length_c   1.000
_cell.angle_alpha   90.00
_cell.angle_beta   90.00
_cell.angle_gamma   90.00
#
_symmetry.space_group_name_H-M   'P 1'
#
loop_
_entity.id
_entity.type
_entity.pdbx_description
1 polymer ?
#
loop_
_entity_poly.entity_id
_entity_poly.type
_entity_poly.pdbx_seq_one_letter_code
_entity_poly.pdbx_strand_id
1 'polypeptide(L)'
;MAKSATVTPTKEFDRPADVLRAAHLSRDQKIAVLKQWELDARLLQTATEEGMGGGEPNLLDEVKKALASLDAGKTDSQGPTKTGM
;
A
#
# COMPACT_ATOMS: atom_id res chain seq x y z
N MET A 1 -18.67 -20.93 -14.19
CA MET A 1 -17.60 -19.93 -14.44
C MET A 1 -16.75 -19.87 -13.18
N ALA A 2 -15.51 -20.36 -13.23
CA ALA A 2 -14.66 -20.53 -12.06
C ALA A 2 -14.24 -19.15 -11.51
N LYS A 3 -14.78 -18.78 -10.34
CA LYS A 3 -14.18 -17.75 -9.51
C LYS A 3 -12.89 -18.34 -8.96
N SER A 4 -11.79 -18.12 -9.67
CA SER A 4 -10.47 -18.23 -9.06
C SER A 4 -10.47 -17.22 -7.92
N ALA A 5 -10.70 -17.70 -6.70
CA ALA A 5 -10.49 -16.92 -5.50
C ALA A 5 -8.98 -16.73 -5.38
N THR A 6 -8.41 -15.86 -6.21
CA THR A 6 -7.13 -15.25 -5.95
C THR A 6 -7.32 -14.60 -4.59
N VAL A 7 -6.71 -15.20 -3.57
CA VAL A 7 -6.61 -14.62 -2.24
C VAL A 7 -5.89 -13.31 -2.45
N THR A 8 -6.65 -12.23 -2.57
CA THR A 8 -6.09 -10.90 -2.65
C THR A 8 -5.60 -10.63 -1.22
N PRO A 9 -4.29 -10.50 -0.98
CA PRO A 9 -3.80 -10.15 0.35
C PRO A 9 -4.37 -8.80 0.80
N THR A 10 -4.92 -8.01 -0.14
CA THR A 10 -5.67 -6.79 0.15
C THR A 10 -6.93 -7.02 0.99
N LYS A 11 -7.54 -8.21 0.95
CA LYS A 11 -8.70 -8.57 1.78
C LYS A 11 -8.34 -9.06 3.18
N GLU A 12 -7.08 -9.41 3.43
CA GLU A 12 -6.62 -9.79 4.77
C GLU A 12 -6.45 -8.59 5.70
N PHE A 13 -6.45 -7.39 5.12
CA PHE A 13 -6.27 -6.13 5.84
C PHE A 13 -7.48 -5.23 5.63
N ASP A 14 -7.93 -4.55 6.68
CA ASP A 14 -9.03 -3.59 6.58
C ASP A 14 -8.55 -2.21 6.14
N ARG A 15 -7.26 -1.89 6.36
CA ARG A 15 -6.64 -0.61 5.97
C ARG A 15 -5.24 -0.77 5.37
N PRO A 16 -4.80 0.15 4.48
CA PRO A 16 -3.44 0.14 3.94
C PRO A 16 -2.39 0.32 5.04
N ALA A 17 -2.75 1.05 6.10
CA ALA A 17 -1.91 1.22 7.28
C ALA A 17 -1.63 -0.10 8.02
N ASP A 18 -2.52 -1.10 7.93
CA ASP A 18 -2.32 -2.41 8.56
C ASP A 18 -1.20 -3.18 7.90
N VAL A 19 -1.07 -3.03 6.58
CA VAL A 19 0.03 -3.61 5.78
C VAL A 19 1.38 -3.07 6.28
N LEU A 20 1.45 -1.80 6.68
CA LEU A 20 2.66 -1.22 7.28
C LEU A 20 2.99 -1.85 8.64
N ARG A 21 1.96 -2.12 9.44
CA ARG A 21 2.06 -2.73 10.77
C ARG A 21 2.36 -4.23 10.72
N ALA A 22 2.13 -4.88 9.58
CA ALA A 22 2.43 -6.29 9.38
C ALA A 22 3.95 -6.56 9.50
N ALA A 23 4.38 -7.08 10.65
CA ALA A 23 5.78 -7.45 10.87
C ALA A 23 6.20 -8.71 10.06
N HIS A 24 5.23 -9.54 9.69
CA HIS A 24 5.46 -10.76 8.89
C HIS A 24 5.70 -10.45 7.40
N LEU A 25 5.44 -9.22 6.95
CA LEU A 25 5.68 -8.81 5.57
C LEU A 25 7.01 -8.07 5.45
N SER A 26 7.81 -8.49 4.48
CA SER A 26 8.98 -7.74 4.02
C SER A 26 8.54 -6.47 3.32
N ARG A 27 9.43 -5.47 3.26
CA ARG A 27 9.14 -4.19 2.62
C ARG A 27 8.65 -4.33 1.18
N ASP A 28 9.30 -5.16 0.36
CA ASP A 28 8.85 -5.42 -1.02
C ASP A 28 7.47 -6.06 -1.08
N GLN A 29 7.13 -6.93 -0.12
CA GLN A 29 5.78 -7.51 -0.01
C GLN A 29 4.76 -6.44 0.38
N LYS A 30 5.08 -5.57 1.33
CA LYS A 30 4.21 -4.43 1.70
C LYS A 30 3.94 -3.54 0.49
N ILE A 31 4.98 -3.22 -0.29
CA ILE A 31 4.85 -2.44 -1.52
C ILE A 31 3.96 -3.16 -2.54
N ALA A 32 4.16 -4.47 -2.75
CA ALA A 32 3.34 -5.25 -3.67
C ALA A 32 1.86 -5.26 -3.28
N VAL A 33 1.56 -5.44 -1.99
CA VAL A 33 0.19 -5.39 -1.45
C VAL A 33 -0.40 -4.00 -1.65
N LEU A 34 0.31 -2.93 -1.25
CA LEU A 34 -0.16 -1.55 -1.38
C LEU A 34 -0.40 -1.14 -2.85
N LYS A 35 0.44 -1.59 -3.79
CA LYS A 35 0.19 -1.36 -5.23
C LYS A 35 -1.10 -2.01 -5.72
N GLN A 36 -1.44 -3.18 -5.19
CA GLN A 36 -2.71 -3.82 -5.53
C GLN A 36 -3.89 -3.06 -4.94
N TRP A 37 -3.77 -2.54 -3.72
CA TRP A 37 -4.77 -1.65 -3.12
C TRP A 37 -5.01 -0.39 -3.96
N GLU A 38 -3.97 0.21 -4.53
CA GLU A 38 -4.11 1.38 -5.41
C GLU A 38 -4.99 1.07 -6.63
N LEU A 39 -4.79 -0.10 -7.25
CA LEU A 39 -5.60 -0.56 -8.38
C LEU A 39 -7.04 -0.84 -7.97
N ASP A 40 -7.24 -1.57 -6.86
CA ASP A 40 -8.56 -1.88 -6.31
C ASP A 40 -9.33 -0.60 -5.95
N ALA A 41 -8.68 0.36 -5.30
CA ALA A 41 -9.25 1.67 -4.96
C ALA A 41 -9.70 2.41 -6.22
N ARG A 42 -8.87 2.43 -7.27
CA ARG A 42 -9.19 3.08 -8.55
C ARG A 42 -10.38 2.41 -9.25
N LEU A 43 -10.47 1.08 -9.19
CA LEU A 43 -11.60 0.33 -9.74
C LEU A 43 -12.90 0.57 -8.94
N LEU A 44 -12.81 0.62 -7.62
CA LEU A 44 -13.93 0.96 -6.73
C LEU A 44 -14.44 2.39 -6.95
N GLN A 45 -13.53 3.34 -7.18
CA GLN A 45 -13.91 4.71 -7.51
C GLN A 45 -14.69 4.79 -8.83
N THR A 46 -14.29 4.05 -9.86
CA THR A 46 -15.05 3.98 -11.12
C THR A 46 -16.43 3.35 -10.93
N ALA A 47 -16.59 2.42 -10.00
CA ALA A 47 -17.91 1.88 -9.65
C ALA A 47 -18.79 2.88 -8.88
N THR A 48 -18.22 3.96 -8.35
CA THR A 48 -18.92 4.96 -7.50
C THR A 48 -19.07 6.32 -8.21
N GLU A 49 -18.89 6.38 -9.54
CA GLU A 49 -19.01 7.60 -10.37
C GLU A 49 -20.47 8.08 -10.60
N GLU A 50 -21.40 7.83 -9.66
CA GLU A 50 -22.75 8.43 -9.65
C GLU A 50 -23.07 9.23 -8.37
N GLY A 51 -22.08 9.58 -7.54
CA GLY A 51 -22.39 10.20 -6.24
C GLY A 51 -21.33 11.11 -5.67
N MET A 52 -21.29 12.35 -6.17
CA MET A 52 -20.84 13.58 -5.49
C MET A 52 -19.44 13.59 -4.85
N GLY A 53 -18.61 14.48 -5.38
CA GLY A 53 -17.21 14.61 -5.00
C GLY A 53 -16.96 15.23 -3.62
N GLY A 54 -15.76 14.91 -3.13
CA GLY A 54 -14.89 15.88 -2.47
C GLY A 54 -15.10 16.04 -0.97
N GLY A 55 -14.45 15.18 -0.18
CA GLY A 55 -14.22 15.49 1.23
C GLY A 55 -13.65 14.36 2.07
N GLU A 56 -14.03 13.10 1.80
CA GLU A 56 -13.56 11.97 2.59
C GLU A 56 -12.17 11.49 2.17
N PRO A 57 -11.35 11.01 3.13
CA PRO A 57 -10.06 10.40 2.83
C PRO A 57 -10.27 9.23 1.87
N ASN A 58 -9.81 9.40 0.64
CA ASN A 58 -9.90 8.36 -0.36
C ASN A 58 -8.90 7.25 -0.03
N LEU A 59 -9.33 5.99 -0.18
CA LEU A 59 -8.50 4.81 -0.03
C LEU A 59 -7.17 4.95 -0.80
N LEU A 60 -7.24 5.55 -1.99
CA LEU A 60 -6.08 5.86 -2.83
C LEU A 60 -5.05 6.77 -2.14
N ASP A 61 -5.50 7.79 -1.41
CA ASP A 61 -4.64 8.72 -0.67
C ASP A 61 -3.94 8.02 0.50
N GLU A 62 -4.66 7.16 1.23
CA GLU A 62 -4.07 6.36 2.31
C GLU A 62 -2.99 5.41 1.80
N VAL A 63 -3.23 4.74 0.67
CA VAL A 63 -2.26 3.84 0.03
C VAL A 63 -1.00 4.61 -0.38
N LYS A 64 -1.15 5.79 -0.98
CA LYS A 64 -0.02 6.65 -1.38
C LYS A 64 0.81 7.09 -0.18
N LYS A 65 0.16 7.51 0.92
CA LYS A 65 0.85 7.86 2.17
C LYS A 65 1.63 6.66 2.75
N ALA A 66 1.05 5.47 2.66
CA ALA A 66 1.69 4.25 3.13
C ALA A 66 2.94 3.90 2.30
N LEU A 67 2.85 3.96 0.97
CA LEU A 67 3.99 3.78 0.07
C LEU A 67 5.09 4.82 0.33
N ALA A 68 4.72 6.10 0.46
CA ALA A 68 5.67 7.16 0.76
C ALA A 68 6.39 6.94 2.10
N SER A 69 5.70 6.41 3.11
CA SER A 69 6.32 6.07 4.40
C SER A 69 7.35 4.95 4.27
N LEU A 70 7.10 3.96 3.41
CA LEU A 70 8.07 2.89 3.12
C LEU A 70 9.27 3.42 2.33
N ASP A 71 9.12 4.40 1.46
CA ASP A 71 10.23 5.03 0.74
C ASP A 71 11.04 6.01 1.60
N ALA A 72 10.40 6.78 2.47
CA ALA A 72 11.08 7.68 3.40
C ALA A 72 12.01 6.94 4.37
N GLY A 73 11.60 5.75 4.84
CA GLY A 73 12.41 4.90 5.72
C GLY A 73 13.66 4.28 5.06
N LYS A 74 13.86 4.45 3.74
CA LYS A 74 15.00 3.90 2.99
C LYS A 74 16.31 4.68 3.23
N THR A 75 16.25 5.80 3.95
CA THR A 75 17.36 6.77 4.03
C THR A 75 18.36 6.51 5.17
N ASP A 76 18.03 5.68 6.17
CA ASP A 76 18.84 5.62 7.41
C ASP A 76 19.71 4.36 7.59
N SER A 77 20.01 3.61 6.53
CA SER A 77 20.80 2.36 6.69
C SER A 77 21.91 2.11 5.69
N GLN A 78 22.31 3.14 4.93
CA GLN A 78 23.59 3.11 4.24
C GLN A 78 24.50 4.19 4.82
N GLY A 79 24.82 4.05 6.12
CA GLY A 79 25.95 4.75 6.70
C GLY A 79 27.19 4.37 5.89
N PRO A 80 27.98 5.34 5.37
CA PRO A 80 29.23 5.00 4.74
C PRO A 80 30.17 4.50 5.83
N THR A 81 30.36 3.19 5.92
CA THR A 81 31.52 2.60 6.58
C THR A 81 32.75 3.00 5.76
N LYS A 82 33.22 4.24 5.90
CA LYS A 82 34.57 4.61 5.46
C LYS A 82 35.54 4.03 6.49
N THR A 83 35.82 2.75 6.29
CA THR A 83 37.00 2.05 6.75
C THR A 83 38.27 2.81 6.34
N GLY A 84 39.20 2.98 7.28
CA GLY A 84 40.62 3.26 7.05
C GLY A 84 40.98 4.69 6.65
N MET A 85 41.76 5.39 7.47
CA MET A 85 43.23 5.47 7.45
C MET A 85 43.69 6.00 8.81
#